data_AF-A0AAD8MRG2-F1
#
_entry.id   AF-A0AAD8MRG2-F1
#
_cell.length_a   1.000
_cell.length_b   1.000
_cell.length_c   1.000
_cell.angle_alpha   90.00
_cell.angle_beta   90.00
_cell.angle_gamma   90.00
#
_symmetry.space_group_name_H-M   'P 1'
#
loop_
_entity.id
_entity.type
_entity.pdbx_description
1 polymer ?
#
loop_
_entity_poly.entity_id
_entity_poly.type
_entity_poly.pdbx_seq_one_letter_code
_entity_poly.pdbx_strand_id
1 'polypeptide(L)'
;MIYNSWKEIEVEFKFRVLRSFCPPVVKGLFYWFIDFLHPRNRALVSFDVHNEKFCKISLPDGNKPLKSYNIFEFKQSLALTEILRNGDINIRILDDDRRWIEKFTITKPSVMKDIVGCLKTGEFVGQTIIGGELFLYDSVNDVVKYSQLRLYALRIYNYSESLLNLNYPNGIFPKKLLRYAFL
;
A
#
# COMPACT_ATOMS: atom_id res chain seq x y z
N MET A 1 -12.00 23.34 26.13
CA MET A 1 -11.60 22.74 24.84
C MET A 1 -12.06 21.30 24.82
N ILE A 2 -12.91 20.92 23.85
CA ILE A 2 -13.39 19.55 23.71
C ILE A 2 -12.33 18.81 22.88
N TYR A 3 -11.55 17.93 23.51
CA TYR A 3 -10.44 17.22 22.85
C TYR A 3 -10.86 15.95 22.09
N ASN A 4 -12.17 15.66 22.01
CA ASN A 4 -12.72 14.44 21.43
C ASN A 4 -13.94 14.74 20.56
N SER A 5 -13.78 15.57 19.53
CA SER A 5 -14.86 15.85 18.56
C SER A 5 -14.44 15.46 17.15
N TRP A 6 -15.41 15.00 16.37
CA TRP A 6 -15.23 14.79 14.94
C TRP A 6 -15.26 16.14 14.23
N LYS A 7 -14.29 16.35 13.33
CA LYS A 7 -14.27 17.48 12.41
C LYS A 7 -14.56 16.95 11.02
N GLU A 8 -15.54 17.53 10.36
CA GLU A 8 -15.78 17.28 8.95
C GLU A 8 -14.78 18.08 8.11
N ILE A 9 -14.23 17.46 7.09
CA ILE A 9 -13.30 18.08 6.15
C ILE A 9 -13.98 18.08 4.79
N GLU A 10 -14.13 19.27 4.20
CA GLU A 10 -14.76 19.44 2.91
C GLU A 10 -13.90 18.85 1.79
N VAL A 11 -14.55 18.17 0.84
CA VAL A 11 -13.88 17.60 -0.34
C VAL A 11 -14.59 18.07 -1.60
N GLU A 12 -13.82 18.65 -2.53
CA GLU A 12 -14.32 19.22 -3.78
C GLU A 12 -14.94 18.19 -4.76
N PHE A 13 -14.79 16.88 -4.50
CA PHE A 13 -15.24 15.83 -5.40
C PHE A 13 -15.85 14.64 -4.66
N LYS A 14 -16.85 14.00 -5.28
CA LYS A 14 -17.53 12.82 -4.73
C LYS A 14 -16.86 11.54 -5.20
N PHE A 15 -16.43 10.73 -4.25
CA PHE A 15 -15.76 9.46 -4.52
C PHE A 15 -16.13 8.38 -3.50
N ARG A 16 -15.83 7.13 -3.84
CA ARG A 16 -15.90 5.98 -2.94
C ARG A 16 -14.53 5.35 -2.83
N VAL A 17 -14.06 5.10 -1.61
CA VAL A 17 -12.83 4.35 -1.37
C VAL A 17 -13.04 2.88 -1.75
N LEU A 18 -12.16 2.33 -2.60
CA LEU A 18 -12.27 0.98 -3.17
C LEU A 18 -11.79 -0.13 -2.23
N ARG A 19 -10.81 0.18 -1.38
CA ARG A 19 -10.19 -0.75 -0.44
C ARG A 19 -9.97 0.00 0.88
N SER A 20 -10.81 -0.26 1.87
CA SER A 20 -10.90 0.54 3.12
C SER A 20 -9.87 0.16 4.20
N PHE A 21 -8.79 -0.55 3.86
CA PHE A 21 -7.84 -1.01 4.86
C PHE A 21 -6.57 -0.16 4.82
N CYS A 22 -6.37 0.63 5.89
CA CYS A 22 -5.19 1.42 6.26
C CYS A 22 -4.34 1.93 5.07
N PRO A 23 -4.49 3.21 4.67
CA PRO A 23 -3.71 3.77 3.58
C PRO A 23 -2.21 3.80 3.91
N PRO A 24 -1.31 3.62 2.92
CA PRO A 24 0.08 3.99 3.12
C PRO A 24 0.20 5.49 3.39
N VAL A 25 1.13 5.83 4.27
CA VAL A 25 1.49 7.21 4.59
C VAL A 25 2.89 7.47 4.02
N VAL A 26 3.01 8.46 3.14
CA VAL A 26 4.28 8.83 2.50
C VAL A 26 4.45 10.33 2.60
N LYS A 27 5.57 10.79 3.18
CA LYS A 27 5.86 12.23 3.39
C LYS A 27 4.67 12.99 4.04
N GLY A 28 4.00 12.38 5.01
CA GLY A 28 2.85 12.97 5.71
C GLY A 28 1.51 12.90 4.97
N LEU A 29 1.48 12.32 3.76
CA LEU A 29 0.28 12.20 2.94
C LEU A 29 -0.30 10.79 3.02
N PHE A 30 -1.63 10.70 3.18
CA PHE A 30 -2.36 9.44 3.19
C PHE A 30 -2.90 9.15 1.80
N TYR A 31 -2.82 7.90 1.32
CA TYR A 31 -3.22 7.55 -0.05
C TYR A 31 -4.26 6.43 -0.11
N TRP A 32 -5.31 6.62 -0.91
CA TRP A 32 -6.33 5.60 -1.15
C TRP A 32 -6.66 5.44 -2.63
N PHE A 33 -6.97 4.21 -3.03
CA PHE A 33 -7.69 3.96 -4.27
C PHE A 33 -9.15 4.37 -4.15
N ILE A 34 -9.63 5.10 -5.14
CA ILE A 34 -11.00 5.60 -5.20
C ILE A 34 -11.65 5.27 -6.54
N ASP A 35 -12.97 5.10 -6.50
CA ASP A 35 -13.86 5.16 -7.65
C ASP A 35 -14.59 6.51 -7.60
N PHE A 36 -14.54 7.27 -8.69
CA PHE A 36 -15.49 8.35 -8.92
C PHE A 36 -16.85 7.77 -9.27
N LEU A 37 -17.89 8.37 -8.72
CA LEU A 37 -19.25 7.91 -8.98
C LEU A 37 -19.60 8.13 -10.46
N HIS A 38 -19.45 9.34 -10.99
CA HIS A 38 -19.78 9.70 -12.38
C HIS A 38 -18.78 10.71 -12.99
N PRO A 39 -18.19 10.45 -14.17
CA PRO A 39 -18.09 9.15 -14.82
C PRO A 39 -17.29 8.16 -13.95
N ARG A 40 -17.60 6.86 -14.04
CA ARG A 40 -16.82 5.83 -13.33
C ARG A 40 -15.36 5.90 -13.78
N ASN A 41 -14.51 6.32 -12.87
CA ASN A 41 -13.09 6.47 -13.10
C ASN A 41 -12.36 6.08 -11.82
N ARG A 42 -11.28 5.29 -11.95
CA ARG A 42 -10.41 4.92 -10.86
C ARG A 42 -9.25 5.90 -10.76
N ALA A 43 -8.97 6.34 -9.54
CA ALA A 43 -7.83 7.19 -9.28
C ALA A 43 -7.22 6.85 -7.92
N LEU A 44 -6.12 7.53 -7.62
CA LEU A 44 -5.65 7.69 -6.26
C LEU A 44 -6.12 9.05 -5.73
N VAL A 45 -6.41 9.09 -4.44
CA VAL A 45 -6.53 10.35 -3.70
C VAL A 45 -5.45 10.39 -2.64
N SER A 46 -4.85 11.56 -2.50
CA SER A 46 -3.95 11.89 -1.39
C SER A 46 -4.65 12.85 -0.43
N PHE A 47 -4.42 12.70 0.86
CA PHE A 47 -4.85 13.65 1.89
C PHE A 47 -3.64 14.16 2.67
N ASP A 48 -3.50 15.48 2.70
CA ASP A 48 -2.53 16.21 3.51
C ASP A 48 -3.16 16.58 4.84
N VAL A 49 -2.68 15.99 5.94
CA VAL A 49 -3.22 16.25 7.28
C VAL A 49 -2.88 17.66 7.76
N HIS A 50 -1.74 18.22 7.36
CA HIS A 50 -1.31 19.54 7.80
C HIS A 50 -2.09 20.65 7.13
N ASN A 51 -2.38 20.49 5.84
CA ASN A 51 -3.12 21.47 5.04
C ASN A 51 -4.61 21.12 4.88
N GLU A 52 -5.06 20.02 5.49
CA GLU A 52 -6.42 19.46 5.40
C GLU A 52 -6.94 19.35 3.96
N LYS A 53 -6.04 19.01 3.01
CA LYS A 53 -6.33 19.09 1.57
C LYS A 53 -6.35 17.73 0.92
N PHE A 54 -7.40 17.47 0.14
CA PHE A 54 -7.47 16.32 -0.75
C PHE A 54 -6.96 16.68 -2.15
N CYS A 55 -6.13 15.82 -2.71
CA CYS A 55 -5.64 15.95 -4.08
C CYS A 55 -5.83 14.65 -4.84
N LYS A 56 -6.45 14.75 -6.02
CA LYS A 56 -6.59 13.64 -6.97
C LYS A 56 -5.25 13.36 -7.68
N ILE A 57 -4.95 12.08 -7.88
CA ILE A 57 -3.77 11.60 -8.60
C ILE A 57 -4.24 10.60 -9.66
N SER A 58 -3.90 10.88 -10.92
CA SER A 58 -4.18 9.99 -12.04
C SER A 58 -3.36 8.71 -11.92
N LEU A 59 -3.94 7.57 -12.30
CA LEU A 59 -3.20 6.33 -12.45
C LEU A 59 -2.37 6.36 -13.74
N PRO A 60 -1.21 5.67 -13.80
CA PRO A 60 -0.27 5.80 -14.92
C PRO A 60 -0.88 5.41 -16.28
N ASP A 61 -1.81 4.45 -16.30
CA ASP A 61 -2.46 3.95 -17.49
C ASP A 61 -3.90 4.46 -17.70
N GLY A 62 -4.29 5.50 -16.95
CA GLY A 62 -5.64 6.06 -16.96
C GLY A 62 -6.70 5.07 -16.47
N ASN A 63 -7.83 4.97 -17.20
CA ASN A 63 -9.02 4.23 -16.78
C ASN A 63 -9.03 2.75 -17.20
N LYS A 64 -7.88 2.18 -17.61
CA LYS A 64 -7.87 0.77 -18.06
C LYS A 64 -8.40 -0.15 -16.95
N PRO A 65 -9.12 -1.24 -17.27
CA PRO A 65 -9.57 -2.19 -16.27
C PRO A 65 -8.37 -2.90 -15.66
N LEU A 66 -8.10 -2.54 -14.41
CA LEU A 66 -6.95 -2.97 -13.66
C LEU A 66 -7.17 -4.35 -13.02
N LYS A 67 -6.31 -5.34 -13.34
CA LYS A 67 -6.41 -6.72 -12.79
C LYS A 67 -6.11 -6.80 -11.29
N SER A 68 -5.03 -6.16 -10.84
CA SER A 68 -4.73 -5.93 -9.41
C SER A 68 -3.71 -4.81 -9.30
N TYR A 69 -3.96 -3.88 -8.37
CA TYR A 69 -2.97 -2.91 -7.95
C TYR A 69 -2.89 -2.92 -6.45
N ASN A 70 -1.70 -2.65 -5.95
CA ASN A 70 -1.48 -2.31 -4.57
C ASN A 70 -0.61 -1.05 -4.47
N ILE A 71 -0.73 -0.35 -3.35
CA ILE A 71 0.12 0.80 -3.04
C ILE A 71 0.81 0.57 -1.71
N PHE A 72 2.06 1.02 -1.62
CA PHE A 72 2.86 0.94 -0.40
C PHE A 72 3.92 2.03 -0.40
N GLU A 73 4.52 2.27 0.76
CA GLU A 73 5.66 3.18 0.89
C GLU A 73 6.94 2.46 0.43
N PHE A 74 7.72 3.13 -0.43
CA PHE A 74 9.01 2.66 -0.91
C PHE A 74 10.01 3.81 -0.89
N LYS A 75 10.96 3.78 0.05
CA LYS A 75 12.07 4.74 0.15
C LYS A 75 11.60 6.20 0.05
N GLN A 76 10.59 6.56 0.85
CA GLN A 76 9.90 7.85 0.92
C GLN A 76 9.09 8.24 -0.31
N SER A 77 8.87 7.32 -1.25
CA SER A 77 7.99 7.48 -2.40
C SER A 77 6.78 6.56 -2.29
N LEU A 78 5.67 6.94 -2.94
CA LEU A 78 4.54 6.04 -3.09
C LEU A 78 4.83 5.07 -4.23
N ALA A 79 4.87 3.78 -3.94
CA ALA A 79 4.97 2.73 -4.94
C ALA A 79 3.58 2.19 -5.32
N LEU A 80 3.47 1.77 -6.56
CA LEU A 80 2.30 1.16 -7.17
C LEU A 80 2.72 -0.14 -7.86
N THR A 81 2.05 -1.24 -7.56
CA THR A 81 2.22 -2.50 -8.29
C THR A 81 1.17 -2.66 -9.37
N GLU A 82 1.60 -3.14 -10.53
CA GLU A 82 0.73 -3.52 -11.65
C GLU A 82 1.08 -4.93 -12.11
N ILE A 83 0.08 -5.81 -12.20
CA ILE A 83 0.25 -7.12 -12.82
C ILE A 83 0.10 -6.99 -14.34
N LEU A 84 1.19 -7.21 -15.06
CA LEU A 84 1.27 -7.19 -16.52
C LEU A 84 0.55 -8.39 -17.14
N ARG A 85 0.32 -8.33 -18.46
CA ARG A 85 -0.40 -9.39 -19.20
C ARG A 85 0.32 -10.73 -19.16
N ASN A 86 1.65 -10.72 -19.16
CA ASN A 86 2.50 -11.91 -19.06
C ASN A 86 2.59 -12.46 -17.61
N GLY A 87 1.99 -11.76 -16.64
CA GLY A 87 2.02 -12.12 -15.24
C GLY A 87 3.00 -11.27 -14.43
N ASP A 88 4.04 -10.70 -15.03
CA ASP A 88 5.07 -9.94 -14.31
C ASP A 88 4.51 -8.78 -13.49
N ILE A 89 5.23 -8.37 -12.45
CA ILE A 89 4.82 -7.26 -11.59
C ILE A 89 5.69 -6.05 -11.92
N ASN A 90 5.08 -5.05 -12.52
CA ASN A 90 5.69 -3.75 -12.71
C ASN A 90 5.51 -2.92 -11.43
N ILE A 91 6.59 -2.30 -10.97
CA ILE A 91 6.59 -1.38 -9.83
C ILE A 91 6.91 0.01 -10.34
N ARG A 92 5.95 0.92 -10.17
CA ARG A 92 6.10 2.35 -10.47
C ARG A 92 6.15 3.15 -9.18
N ILE A 93 6.94 4.22 -9.16
CA ILE A 93 6.99 5.17 -8.06
C ILE A 93 6.37 6.50 -8.50
N LEU A 94 5.69 7.17 -7.57
CA LEU A 94 5.24 8.54 -7.75
C LEU A 94 6.39 9.48 -7.38
N ASP A 95 6.84 10.30 -8.33
CA ASP A 95 7.83 11.35 -8.08
C ASP A 95 7.21 12.60 -7.44
N ASP A 96 8.06 13.59 -7.13
CA ASP A 96 7.64 14.83 -6.48
C ASP A 96 6.77 15.71 -7.40
N ASP A 97 6.88 15.55 -8.72
CA ASP A 97 6.05 16.21 -9.73
C ASP A 97 4.71 15.47 -9.97
N ARG A 98 4.39 14.47 -9.15
CA ARG A 98 3.20 13.60 -9.25
C ARG A 98 3.12 12.82 -10.56
N ARG A 99 4.26 12.43 -11.11
CA ARG A 99 4.39 11.57 -12.30
C ARG A 99 4.78 10.17 -11.87
N TRP A 100 4.23 9.19 -12.58
CA TRP A 100 4.58 7.79 -12.37
C TRP A 100 5.83 7.45 -13.17
N ILE A 101 6.85 6.97 -12.47
CA ILE A 101 8.11 6.51 -13.06
C ILE A 101 8.21 5.01 -12.85
N GLU A 102 8.45 4.27 -13.93
CA GLU A 102 8.78 2.85 -13.82
C GLU A 102 10.11 2.65 -13.09
N LYS A 103 10.11 1.77 -12.09
CA LYS A 103 11.28 1.53 -11.26
C LYS A 103 11.83 0.12 -11.39
N PHE A 104 10.96 -0.88 -11.36
CA PHE A 104 11.34 -2.29 -11.46
C PHE A 104 10.28 -3.07 -12.23
N THR A 105 10.71 -4.15 -12.87
CA THR A 105 9.82 -5.23 -13.29
C THR A 105 10.31 -6.51 -12.64
N ILE A 106 9.45 -7.14 -11.85
CA ILE A 106 9.72 -8.42 -11.20
C ILE A 106 9.13 -9.50 -12.10
N THR A 107 10.00 -10.35 -12.64
CA THR A 107 9.55 -11.54 -13.38
C THR A 107 8.86 -12.47 -12.40
N LYS A 108 7.57 -12.69 -12.60
CA LYS A 108 6.71 -13.28 -11.58
C LYS A 108 6.79 -14.81 -11.62
N PRO A 109 7.26 -15.49 -10.56
CA PRO A 109 6.97 -16.91 -10.40
C PRO A 109 5.46 -17.11 -10.31
N SER A 110 4.95 -18.11 -11.02
CA SER A 110 3.51 -18.39 -11.21
C SER A 110 2.66 -18.43 -9.92
N VAL A 111 3.30 -18.58 -8.75
CA VAL A 111 2.66 -18.65 -7.44
C VAL A 111 2.45 -17.32 -6.74
N MET A 112 3.08 -16.21 -7.15
CA MET A 112 2.92 -14.92 -6.45
C MET A 112 1.55 -14.30 -6.73
N LYS A 113 0.92 -13.64 -5.75
CA LYS A 113 -0.34 -12.91 -5.97
C LYS A 113 -0.06 -11.46 -6.33
N ASP A 114 0.56 -10.74 -5.41
CA ASP A 114 0.89 -9.32 -5.50
C ASP A 114 2.02 -8.99 -4.50
N ILE A 115 2.67 -7.84 -4.68
CA ILE A 115 3.60 -7.27 -3.71
C ILE A 115 2.80 -6.33 -2.78
N VAL A 116 3.13 -6.36 -1.49
CA VAL A 116 2.41 -5.61 -0.45
C VAL A 116 3.27 -4.62 0.31
N GLY A 117 4.57 -4.62 0.08
CA GLY A 117 5.49 -3.68 0.67
C GLY A 117 6.94 -3.97 0.32
N CYS A 118 7.81 -3.14 0.84
CA CYS A 118 9.25 -3.29 0.78
C CYS A 118 9.82 -3.08 2.18
N LEU A 119 10.72 -3.98 2.58
CA LEU A 119 11.46 -3.87 3.83
C LEU A 119 12.53 -2.77 3.73
N LYS A 120 12.98 -2.24 4.87
CA LYS A 120 14.10 -1.28 4.92
C LYS A 120 15.38 -1.84 4.28
N THR A 121 15.57 -3.15 4.39
CA THR A 121 16.68 -3.91 3.79
C THR A 121 16.61 -3.99 2.26
N GLY A 122 15.45 -3.68 1.68
CA GLY A 122 15.25 -3.58 0.23
C GLY A 122 14.46 -4.75 -0.38
N GLU A 123 14.25 -5.84 0.35
CA GLU A 123 13.45 -6.96 -0.13
C GLU A 123 11.98 -6.58 -0.23
N PHE A 124 11.36 -6.96 -1.35
CA PHE A 124 9.92 -6.87 -1.53
C PHE A 124 9.23 -8.01 -0.81
N VAL A 125 8.03 -7.74 -0.31
CA VAL A 125 7.22 -8.75 0.38
C VAL A 125 5.91 -8.92 -0.35
N GLY A 126 5.46 -10.15 -0.48
CA GLY A 126 4.14 -10.44 -1.04
C GLY A 126 3.50 -11.67 -0.43
N GLN A 127 2.40 -12.07 -1.04
CA GLN A 127 1.68 -13.29 -0.70
C GLN A 127 1.52 -14.18 -1.92
N THR A 128 1.55 -15.49 -1.75
CA THR A 128 1.23 -16.44 -2.82
C THR A 128 -0.28 -16.44 -3.13
N ILE A 129 -0.64 -16.86 -4.34
CA ILE A 129 -2.03 -17.02 -4.79
C ILE A 129 -2.72 -18.12 -3.98
N ILE A 130 -2.02 -19.25 -3.79
CA ILE A 130 -2.53 -20.45 -3.14
C ILE A 130 -1.97 -20.50 -1.72
N GLY A 131 -2.84 -20.58 -0.72
CA GLY A 131 -2.46 -20.74 0.69
C GLY A 131 -2.08 -19.44 1.42
N GLY A 132 -1.85 -18.34 0.69
CA GLY A 132 -1.53 -17.03 1.29
C GLY A 132 -0.20 -17.03 2.05
N GLU A 133 0.76 -17.82 1.57
CA GLU A 133 2.10 -17.93 2.15
C GLU A 133 2.86 -16.63 1.86
N LEU A 134 3.54 -16.12 2.88
CA LEU A 134 4.37 -14.92 2.75
C LEU A 134 5.63 -15.27 1.97
N PHE A 135 6.05 -14.39 1.05
CA PHE A 135 7.36 -14.49 0.42
C PHE A 135 8.12 -13.18 0.54
N LEU A 136 9.45 -13.30 0.57
CA LEU A 136 10.40 -12.20 0.42
C LEU A 136 11.08 -12.35 -0.94
N TYR A 137 11.18 -11.26 -1.68
CA TYR A 137 11.87 -11.20 -2.96
C TYR A 137 13.03 -10.20 -2.85
N ASP A 138 14.24 -10.72 -3.01
CA ASP A 138 15.47 -9.95 -3.11
C ASP A 138 15.68 -9.59 -4.57
N SER A 139 15.45 -8.32 -4.92
CA SER A 139 15.62 -7.83 -6.29
C SER A 139 17.08 -7.66 -6.73
N VAL A 140 18.03 -7.68 -5.79
CA VAL A 140 19.47 -7.55 -6.11
C VAL A 140 20.00 -8.88 -6.61
N ASN A 141 19.63 -9.96 -5.92
CA ASN A 141 20.09 -11.32 -6.23
C ASN A 141 19.09 -12.14 -7.06
N ASP A 142 17.89 -11.59 -7.31
CA ASP A 142 16.76 -12.26 -7.96
C ASP A 142 16.34 -13.56 -7.28
N VAL A 143 16.24 -13.52 -5.94
CA VAL A 143 15.94 -14.70 -5.11
C VAL A 143 14.61 -14.53 -4.39
N VAL A 144 13.78 -15.58 -4.43
CA VAL A 144 12.53 -15.66 -3.67
C VAL A 144 12.71 -16.60 -2.48
N LYS A 145 12.38 -16.12 -1.29
CA LYS A 145 12.34 -16.90 -0.05
C LYS A 145 10.89 -17.02 0.42
N TYR A 146 10.40 -18.25 0.53
CA TYR A 146 9.05 -18.50 1.03
C TYR A 146 9.09 -18.71 2.55
N SER A 147 8.11 -18.14 3.23
CA SER A 147 7.84 -18.39 4.64
C SER A 147 6.75 -19.44 4.79
N GLN A 148 6.83 -20.24 5.85
CA GLN A 148 5.73 -21.16 6.23
C GLN A 148 4.54 -20.41 6.87
N LEU A 149 4.67 -19.09 7.06
CA LEU A 149 3.60 -18.26 7.60
C LEU A 149 2.51 -18.03 6.55
N ARG A 150 1.30 -18.50 6.88
CA ARG A 150 0.09 -18.27 6.10
C ARG A 150 -0.72 -17.14 6.70
N LEU A 151 -0.92 -16.08 5.93
CA LEU A 151 -1.61 -14.88 6.38
C LEU A 151 -2.76 -14.56 5.43
N TYR A 152 -3.97 -14.41 5.98
CA TYR A 152 -5.14 -14.01 5.20
C TYR A 152 -5.05 -12.58 4.67
N ALA A 153 -4.36 -11.71 5.41
CA ALA A 153 -4.08 -10.34 5.03
C ALA A 153 -2.66 -9.96 5.47
N LEU A 154 -1.93 -9.31 4.58
CA LEU A 154 -0.59 -8.79 4.84
C LEU A 154 -0.52 -7.31 4.48
N ARG A 155 0.07 -6.55 5.39
CA ARG A 155 0.39 -5.14 5.24
C ARG A 155 1.75 -4.91 5.89
N ILE A 156 2.51 -3.99 5.31
CA ILE A 156 3.81 -3.60 5.81
C ILE A 156 3.74 -2.13 6.16
N TYR A 157 4.25 -1.82 7.34
CA TYR A 157 4.35 -0.47 7.85
C TYR A 157 5.82 -0.20 8.16
N ASN A 158 6.35 0.83 7.52
CA ASN A 158 7.67 1.35 7.82
C ASN A 158 7.49 2.51 8.80
N TYR A 159 7.77 2.27 10.08
CA TYR A 159 7.74 3.32 11.10
C TYR A 159 9.13 3.98 11.16
N SER A 160 9.18 5.31 10.97
CA SER A 160 10.39 6.11 11.18
C SER A 160 10.66 6.36 12.66
N GLU A 161 9.62 6.37 13.48
CA GLU A 161 9.68 6.54 14.95
C GLU A 161 8.73 5.54 15.63
N SER A 162 9.21 4.87 16.67
CA SER A 162 8.42 3.91 17.45
C SER A 162 7.53 4.65 18.46
N LEU A 163 6.39 5.16 18.00
CA LEU A 163 5.34 5.70 18.89
C LEU A 163 4.33 4.64 19.35
N LEU A 164 4.53 3.37 18.97
CA LEU A 164 3.70 2.26 19.45
C LEU A 164 4.10 1.91 20.89
N ASN A 165 3.54 2.62 21.86
CA ASN A 165 3.49 2.11 23.23
C ASN A 165 2.45 0.98 23.26
N LEU A 166 2.92 -0.25 23.15
CA LEU A 166 2.08 -1.44 23.05
C LEU A 166 1.56 -1.93 24.40
N ASN A 167 1.85 -1.21 25.48
CA ASN A 167 1.38 -1.52 26.83
C ASN A 167 -0.09 -1.11 26.98
N TYR A 168 -1.00 -2.03 26.62
CA TYR A 168 -2.40 -1.94 27.03
C TYR A 168 -2.59 -2.64 28.38
N PRO A 169 -3.26 -2.01 29.36
CA PRO A 169 -3.45 -2.61 30.68
C PRO A 169 -4.38 -3.82 30.72
N ASN A 170 -5.12 -4.18 29.66
CA ASN A 170 -6.11 -5.26 29.72
C ASN A 170 -6.32 -5.97 28.36
N GLY A 171 -5.38 -6.85 28.01
CA GLY A 171 -5.65 -8.25 27.66
C GLY A 171 -6.75 -8.69 26.66
N ILE A 172 -7.27 -7.89 25.73
CA ILE A 172 -8.19 -8.41 24.70
C ILE A 172 -7.78 -7.93 23.29
N PHE A 173 -6.98 -8.74 22.61
CA PHE A 173 -6.94 -8.75 21.14
C PHE A 173 -8.02 -9.70 20.62
N PRO A 174 -8.77 -9.37 19.56
CA PRO A 174 -9.31 -10.40 18.69
C PRO A 174 -8.12 -11.19 18.12
N LYS A 175 -8.04 -12.47 18.45
CA LYS A 175 -6.98 -13.40 18.02
C LYS A 175 -6.73 -13.25 16.51
N LYS A 176 -5.51 -12.85 16.13
CA LYS A 176 -4.90 -12.76 14.78
C LYS A 176 -4.62 -11.35 14.22
N LEU A 177 -3.95 -10.50 14.99
CA LEU A 177 -3.02 -9.50 14.43
C LEU A 177 -1.63 -9.79 14.99
N LEU A 178 -0.83 -10.56 14.26
CA LEU A 178 0.58 -10.82 14.58
C LEU A 178 1.40 -9.60 14.14
N ARG A 179 2.00 -8.95 15.12
CA ARG A 179 2.89 -7.80 14.99
C ARG A 179 4.27 -8.29 14.56
N TYR A 180 4.75 -7.84 13.41
CA TYR A 180 6.18 -7.82 13.11
C TYR A 180 6.55 -6.37 12.83
N ALA A 181 7.11 -5.71 13.85
CA ALA A 181 7.89 -4.50 13.66
C ALA A 181 9.32 -4.97 13.40
N PHE A 182 9.80 -4.84 12.15
CA PHE A 182 11.22 -4.97 11.87
C PHE A 182 11.86 -3.61 12.14
N LEU A 183 12.65 -3.55 13.20
CA LEU A 183 13.54 -2.42 13.51
C LEU A 183 14.56 -2.26 12.37
#